data_AF-A0A0G4EDA7-F1
#
_entry.id   AF-A0A0G4EDA7-F1
#
_cell.length_a   1.000
_cell.length_b   1.000
_cell.length_c   1.000
_cell.angle_alpha   90.00
_cell.angle_beta   90.00
_cell.angle_gamma   90.00
#
_symmetry.space_group_name_H-M   'P 1'
#
loop_
_entity.id
_entity.type
_entity.pdbx_description
1 polymer ?
#
loop_
_entity_poly.entity_id
_entity_poly.type
_entity_poly.pdbx_seq_one_letter_code
_entity_poly.pdbx_strand_id
1 'polypeptide(L)'
;MQLVHFHSPKSNWQRWMPVIGGFLVHMTLGTMHCFGNLTIYMTSYLREEGGEDLRYKDTIWIYAASIVSQGLFGTIGGQMEGWMGPRLATLVGGWLMSAGVALSYYTAHSFIGLILTYGVLCGIGCGLCYPVPLACALKWQPDRKGLVSGIIFVGRGMAVFLFQPLQMWWVNPWDETPDFAPDESKPTERYYTAPDVLDRVPTLFLALGGTFAAIQLLGALMLSNPPDEDRDEPRKFLSEQTSGIGLSMDLQLSTGQLLCSFAFWLLWLMMFFNWQAVAFSQVFWKVLGFQDVDNVMDSRLTILGSVAWFLNTVGRVFWGTLGDRCGFKCAMSLMCLLMSVFIGTITLAAELGGFWAYAVWMCVIFMAHGGAFAIFPAVTADTFGKKNFGPAFGLLFTARAVASIVHALGAQYLIDTSGVHGMAEVVAACTFVSLLLALVFKPSYYRRPAAF
;
A
#
# COMPACT_ATOMS: atom_id res chain seq x y z
N MET A 1 -7.66 -22.89 -51.41
CA MET A 1 -8.23 -23.56 -50.21
C MET A 1 -8.13 -22.55 -49.07
N GLN A 2 -9.15 -21.71 -48.88
CA GLN A 2 -9.21 -20.76 -47.78
C GLN A 2 -9.50 -21.55 -46.50
N LEU A 3 -8.51 -21.65 -45.61
CA LEU A 3 -8.73 -22.16 -44.26
C LEU A 3 -9.66 -21.18 -43.55
N VAL A 4 -10.92 -21.61 -43.39
CA VAL A 4 -11.88 -20.97 -42.50
C VAL A 4 -11.30 -21.10 -41.09
N HIS A 5 -10.67 -20.04 -40.59
CA HIS A 5 -10.29 -19.93 -39.19
C HIS A 5 -11.57 -19.92 -38.36
N PHE A 6 -11.92 -21.07 -37.80
CA PHE A 6 -12.93 -21.19 -36.76
C PHE A 6 -12.47 -20.36 -35.56
N HIS A 7 -12.96 -19.13 -35.46
CA HIS A 7 -12.97 -18.39 -34.20
C HIS A 7 -13.86 -19.19 -33.24
N SER A 8 -13.28 -20.06 -32.41
CA SER A 8 -14.00 -20.51 -31.23
C SER A 8 -14.30 -19.25 -30.42
N PRO A 9 -15.56 -18.92 -30.12
CA PRO A 9 -15.84 -17.82 -29.19
C PRO A 9 -15.20 -18.22 -27.87
N LYS A 10 -14.03 -17.63 -27.56
CA LYS A 10 -13.34 -17.87 -26.28
C LYS A 10 -14.37 -17.61 -25.19
N SER A 11 -14.64 -18.63 -24.37
CA SER A 11 -15.71 -18.53 -23.38
C SER A 11 -15.42 -17.34 -22.46
N ASN A 12 -16.46 -16.61 -22.05
CA ASN A 12 -16.31 -15.46 -21.15
C ASN A 12 -15.44 -15.81 -19.92
N TRP A 13 -15.47 -17.07 -19.49
CA TRP A 13 -14.64 -17.61 -18.42
C TRP A 13 -13.13 -17.44 -18.62
N GLN A 14 -12.59 -17.70 -19.83
CA GLN A 14 -11.15 -17.56 -20.10
C GLN A 14 -10.67 -16.11 -19.98
N ARG A 15 -11.55 -15.14 -20.22
CA ARG A 15 -11.26 -13.71 -20.11
C ARG A 15 -11.22 -13.23 -18.65
N TRP A 16 -12.04 -13.82 -17.78
CA TRP A 16 -12.15 -13.43 -16.37
C TRP A 16 -11.23 -14.23 -15.43
N MET A 17 -10.78 -15.41 -15.85
CA MET A 17 -9.87 -16.25 -15.07
C MET A 17 -8.61 -15.49 -14.57
N PRO A 18 -7.88 -14.73 -15.42
CA PRO A 18 -6.70 -13.99 -14.97
C PRO A 18 -7.05 -12.84 -14.02
N VAL A 19 -8.26 -12.29 -14.09
CA VAL A 19 -8.74 -11.27 -13.15
C VAL A 19 -8.91 -11.85 -11.75
N ILE A 20 -9.52 -13.04 -11.66
CA ILE A 20 -9.68 -13.78 -10.38
C ILE A 20 -8.30 -14.20 -9.85
N GLY A 21 -7.42 -14.70 -10.72
CA GLY A 21 -6.04 -15.02 -10.34
C GLY A 21 -5.29 -13.80 -9.79
N GLY A 22 -5.41 -12.65 -10.47
CA GLY A 22 -4.82 -11.39 -10.04
C GLY A 22 -5.37 -10.89 -8.69
N PHE A 23 -6.67 -11.07 -8.46
CA PHE A 23 -7.33 -10.78 -7.19
C PHE A 23 -6.74 -11.61 -6.04
N LEU A 24 -6.63 -12.94 -6.21
CA LEU A 24 -6.08 -13.83 -5.19
C LEU A 24 -4.63 -13.49 -4.84
N VAL A 25 -3.79 -13.22 -5.86
CA VAL A 25 -2.40 -12.80 -5.64
C VAL A 25 -2.36 -11.48 -4.89
N HIS A 26 -3.12 -10.47 -5.32
CA HIS A 26 -3.15 -9.17 -4.65
C HIS A 26 -3.72 -9.22 -3.24
N MET A 27 -4.58 -10.20 -2.94
CA MET A 27 -5.03 -10.49 -1.58
C MET A 27 -3.86 -10.89 -0.69
N THR A 28 -2.90 -11.70 -1.17
CA THR A 28 -1.68 -11.97 -0.38
C THR A 28 -0.76 -10.76 -0.28
N LEU A 29 -0.57 -10.00 -1.36
CA LEU A 29 0.28 -8.79 -1.36
C LEU A 29 -0.28 -7.69 -0.43
N GLY A 30 -1.58 -7.73 -0.16
CA GLY A 30 -2.24 -6.80 0.75
C GLY A 30 -1.89 -7.01 2.21
N THR A 31 -1.36 -8.16 2.62
CA THR A 31 -1.08 -8.43 4.04
C THR A 31 0.07 -7.60 4.62
N MET A 32 0.89 -6.97 3.78
CA MET A 32 1.85 -5.93 4.22
C MET A 32 1.17 -4.79 4.98
N HIS A 33 -0.11 -4.54 4.69
CA HIS A 33 -0.93 -3.52 5.35
C HIS A 33 -1.48 -3.97 6.70
N CYS A 34 -1.32 -5.24 7.05
CA CYS A 34 -1.59 -5.74 8.39
C CYS A 34 -0.46 -5.44 9.39
N PHE A 35 0.64 -4.80 8.96
CA PHE A 35 1.80 -4.56 9.81
C PHE A 35 1.45 -3.85 11.13
N GLY A 36 0.60 -2.82 11.13
CA GLY A 36 0.19 -2.15 12.37
C GLY A 36 -0.58 -3.03 13.35
N ASN A 37 -1.19 -4.13 12.88
CA ASN A 37 -1.78 -5.13 13.76
C ASN A 37 -0.70 -6.01 14.41
N LEU A 38 0.34 -6.35 13.65
CA LEU A 38 1.45 -7.20 14.08
C LEU A 38 2.49 -6.47 14.92
N THR A 39 2.67 -5.17 14.71
CA THR A 39 3.78 -4.40 15.30
C THR A 39 3.80 -4.53 16.82
N ILE A 40 2.64 -4.55 17.48
CA ILE A 40 2.57 -4.68 18.94
C ILE A 40 3.04 -6.05 19.42
N TYR A 41 2.61 -7.14 18.77
CA TYR A 41 3.05 -8.48 19.14
C TYR A 41 4.53 -8.71 18.80
N MET A 42 4.98 -8.22 17.63
CA MET A 42 6.37 -8.35 17.18
C MET A 42 7.33 -7.59 18.09
N THR A 43 7.01 -6.34 18.43
CA THR A 43 7.86 -5.56 19.35
C THR A 43 7.87 -6.18 20.73
N SER A 44 6.72 -6.64 21.24
CA SER A 44 6.65 -7.32 22.55
C SER A 44 7.49 -8.60 22.59
N TYR A 45 7.40 -9.43 21.53
CA TYR A 45 8.20 -10.65 21.40
C TYR A 45 9.70 -10.39 21.36
N LEU A 46 10.14 -9.42 20.55
CA LEU A 46 11.57 -9.07 20.44
C LEU A 46 12.14 -8.56 21.78
N ARG A 47 11.32 -7.89 22.58
CA ARG A 47 11.72 -7.40 23.91
C ARG A 47 11.95 -8.53 24.89
N GLU A 48 10.94 -9.38 25.07
CA GLU A 48 10.96 -10.44 26.09
C GLU A 48 11.86 -11.62 25.68
N GLU A 49 11.69 -12.14 24.46
CA GLU A 49 12.37 -13.35 23.99
C GLU A 49 13.66 -13.06 23.21
N GLY A 50 13.76 -11.88 22.59
CA GLY A 50 14.98 -11.44 21.91
C GLY A 50 16.01 -10.82 22.87
N GLY A 51 15.58 -10.39 24.07
CA GLY A 51 16.42 -9.69 25.04
C GLY A 51 16.90 -8.32 24.56
N GLU A 52 16.26 -7.75 23.53
CA GLU A 52 16.57 -6.44 22.98
C GLU A 52 15.60 -5.39 23.55
N ASP A 53 16.09 -4.31 24.16
CA ASP A 53 15.22 -3.22 24.67
C ASP A 53 14.70 -2.31 23.53
N LEU A 54 13.91 -2.90 22.62
CA LEU A 54 13.36 -2.22 21.45
C LEU A 54 12.04 -1.55 21.77
N ARG A 55 11.81 -0.37 21.19
CA ARG A 55 10.53 0.33 21.27
C ARG A 55 9.86 0.42 19.89
N TYR A 56 8.63 0.92 19.85
CA TYR A 56 7.90 1.13 18.59
C TYR A 56 8.63 2.03 17.59
N LYS A 57 9.48 2.93 18.08
CA LYS A 57 10.34 3.78 17.23
C LYS A 57 11.37 2.98 16.44
N ASP A 58 11.76 1.79 16.93
CA ASP A 58 12.77 0.93 16.32
C ASP A 58 12.14 -0.03 15.32
N THR A 59 11.04 -0.68 15.69
CA THR A 59 10.37 -1.69 14.84
C THR A 59 9.72 -1.11 13.58
N ILE A 60 9.51 0.22 13.53
CA ILE A 60 9.09 0.92 12.31
C ILE A 60 10.04 0.71 11.13
N TRP A 61 11.34 0.45 11.38
CA TRP A 61 12.32 0.18 10.33
C TRP A 61 12.00 -1.08 9.52
N ILE A 62 11.30 -2.05 10.13
CA ILE A 62 10.84 -3.27 9.44
C ILE A 62 9.84 -2.90 8.33
N TYR A 63 8.87 -2.03 8.65
CA TYR A 63 7.91 -1.54 7.67
C TYR A 63 8.57 -0.63 6.62
N ALA A 64 9.46 0.27 7.05
CA ALA A 64 10.18 1.15 6.13
C ALA A 64 11.01 0.36 5.11
N ALA A 65 11.75 -0.66 5.56
CA ALA A 65 12.51 -1.57 4.69
C ALA A 65 11.59 -2.29 3.69
N SER A 66 10.40 -2.72 4.12
CA SER A 66 9.40 -3.33 3.23
C SER A 66 8.97 -2.40 2.10
N ILE A 67 8.65 -1.14 2.42
CA ILE A 67 8.17 -0.17 1.43
C ILE A 67 9.29 0.24 0.46
N VAL A 68 10.51 0.45 0.97
CA VAL A 68 11.67 0.77 0.14
C VAL A 68 11.98 -0.37 -0.83
N SER A 69 12.07 -1.60 -0.34
CA SER A 69 12.31 -2.78 -1.17
C SER A 69 11.19 -3.02 -2.19
N GLN A 70 9.92 -2.88 -1.79
CA GLN A 70 8.78 -2.97 -2.71
C GLN A 70 8.88 -1.94 -3.84
N GLY A 71 9.24 -0.69 -3.53
CA GLY A 71 9.37 0.38 -4.52
C GLY A 71 10.49 0.12 -5.53
N LEU A 72 11.67 -0.27 -5.04
CA LEU A 72 12.85 -0.51 -5.89
C LEU A 72 12.61 -1.70 -6.84
N PHE A 73 12.14 -2.82 -6.31
CA PHE A 73 11.95 -4.05 -7.09
C PHE A 73 10.64 -4.10 -7.87
N GLY A 74 9.69 -3.20 -7.59
CA GLY A 74 8.48 -3.02 -8.40
C GLY A 74 8.77 -2.69 -9.87
N THR A 75 9.84 -1.94 -10.14
CA THR A 75 10.27 -1.60 -11.50
C THR A 75 10.74 -2.83 -12.28
N ILE A 76 11.49 -3.71 -11.61
CA ILE A 76 11.97 -4.98 -12.16
C ILE A 76 10.80 -5.93 -12.41
N GLY A 77 9.86 -6.03 -11.46
CA GLY A 77 8.66 -6.84 -11.59
C GLY A 77 7.86 -6.55 -12.86
N GLY A 78 7.80 -5.29 -13.29
CA GLY A 78 7.09 -4.88 -14.50
C GLY A 78 7.66 -5.46 -15.79
N GLN A 79 8.94 -5.86 -15.79
CA GLN A 79 9.64 -6.44 -16.94
C GLN A 79 9.62 -7.98 -16.90
N MET A 80 9.49 -8.58 -15.71
CA MET A 80 9.56 -10.04 -15.52
C MET A 80 8.53 -10.80 -16.34
N GLU A 81 7.32 -10.26 -16.52
CA GLU A 81 6.29 -10.93 -17.30
C GLU A 81 6.75 -11.21 -18.75
N GLY A 82 7.54 -10.31 -19.34
CA GLY A 82 8.08 -10.46 -20.68
C GLY A 82 9.19 -11.50 -20.79
N TRP A 83 9.94 -11.74 -19.71
CA TRP A 83 11.09 -12.66 -19.71
C TRP A 83 10.71 -14.11 -19.46
N MET A 84 9.76 -14.35 -18.56
CA MET A 84 9.45 -15.69 -18.07
C MET A 84 7.95 -16.04 -18.10
N GLY A 85 7.12 -15.13 -18.62
CA GLY A 85 5.67 -15.30 -18.64
C GLY A 85 4.99 -14.98 -17.30
N PRO A 86 3.66 -14.85 -17.29
CA PRO A 86 2.92 -14.34 -16.13
C PRO A 86 2.92 -15.30 -14.95
N ARG A 87 2.77 -16.61 -15.18
CA ARG A 87 2.71 -17.61 -14.10
C ARG A 87 4.01 -17.66 -13.31
N LEU A 88 5.13 -17.86 -14.02
CA LEU A 88 6.42 -18.01 -13.36
C LEU A 88 6.87 -16.70 -12.71
N ALA A 89 6.64 -15.55 -13.36
CA ALA A 89 6.96 -14.25 -12.77
C ALA A 89 6.16 -13.99 -11.48
N THR A 90 4.86 -14.32 -11.46
CA THR A 90 4.03 -14.24 -10.26
C THR A 90 4.50 -15.19 -9.16
N LEU A 91 4.87 -16.43 -9.49
CA LEU A 91 5.37 -17.40 -8.50
C LEU A 91 6.72 -16.97 -7.92
N VAL A 92 7.66 -16.51 -8.74
CA VAL A 92 8.98 -16.05 -8.28
C VAL A 92 8.83 -14.90 -7.29
N GLY A 93 8.06 -13.86 -7.63
CA GLY A 93 7.84 -12.74 -6.71
C GLY A 93 7.00 -13.13 -5.49
N GLY A 94 5.88 -13.82 -5.71
CA GLY A 94 4.96 -14.22 -4.65
C GLY A 94 5.62 -15.15 -3.64
N TRP A 95 6.28 -16.22 -4.09
CA TRP A 95 6.93 -17.16 -3.18
C TRP A 95 8.17 -16.57 -2.53
N LEU A 96 8.85 -15.60 -3.13
CA LEU A 96 9.89 -14.86 -2.44
C LEU A 96 9.30 -14.05 -1.26
N MET A 97 8.13 -13.44 -1.45
CA MET A 97 7.41 -12.76 -0.38
C MET A 97 7.01 -13.75 0.72
N SER A 98 6.39 -14.87 0.33
CA SER A 98 5.93 -15.91 1.26
C SER A 98 7.07 -16.60 2.00
N ALA A 99 8.21 -16.81 1.34
CA ALA A 99 9.43 -17.30 1.97
C ALA A 99 10.01 -16.26 2.93
N GLY A 100 10.00 -14.98 2.59
CA GLY A 100 10.39 -13.90 3.50
C GLY A 100 9.57 -13.90 4.79
N VAL A 101 8.25 -14.03 4.68
CA VAL A 101 7.36 -14.17 5.84
C VAL A 101 7.62 -15.48 6.58
N ALA A 102 7.73 -16.63 5.91
CA ALA A 102 7.98 -17.91 6.59
C ALA A 102 9.34 -17.96 7.31
N LEU A 103 10.40 -17.39 6.70
CA LEU A 103 11.72 -17.29 7.29
C LEU A 103 11.74 -16.42 8.55
N SER A 104 10.80 -15.48 8.68
CA SER A 104 10.62 -14.71 9.91
C SER A 104 10.30 -15.56 11.13
N TYR A 105 9.85 -16.82 10.96
CA TYR A 105 9.77 -17.78 12.06
C TYR A 105 11.13 -17.99 12.75
N TYR A 106 12.19 -18.19 11.97
CA TYR A 106 13.52 -18.47 12.52
C TYR A 106 14.25 -17.21 13.00
N THR A 107 13.91 -16.06 12.42
CA THR A 107 14.56 -14.79 12.72
C THR A 107 13.75 -13.90 13.67
N ALA A 108 12.59 -14.36 14.15
CA ALA A 108 11.70 -13.59 15.03
C ALA A 108 12.40 -13.09 16.31
N HIS A 109 13.42 -13.81 16.79
CA HIS A 109 14.18 -13.46 17.99
C HIS A 109 15.20 -12.32 17.77
N SER A 110 15.46 -11.90 16.54
CA SER A 110 16.46 -10.88 16.23
C SER A 110 15.85 -9.77 15.38
N PHE A 111 16.02 -8.53 15.82
CA PHE A 111 15.51 -7.36 15.11
C PHE A 111 16.06 -7.25 13.68
N ILE A 112 17.38 -7.38 13.53
CA ILE A 112 18.03 -7.33 12.21
C ILE A 112 17.56 -8.51 11.34
N GLY A 113 17.38 -9.68 11.94
CA GLY A 113 16.83 -10.85 11.26
C GLY A 113 15.42 -10.60 10.69
N LEU A 114 14.54 -9.94 11.46
CA LEU A 114 13.21 -9.54 10.99
C LEU A 114 13.25 -8.44 9.93
N ILE A 115 14.17 -7.47 10.03
CA ILE A 115 14.37 -6.48 8.96
C ILE A 115 14.76 -7.16 7.65
N LEU A 116 15.68 -8.13 7.67
CA LEU A 116 16.14 -8.80 6.46
C LEU A 116 15.06 -9.71 5.84
N THR A 117 14.31 -10.42 6.68
CA THR A 117 13.28 -11.38 6.22
C THR A 117 11.93 -10.70 5.96
N TYR A 118 11.29 -10.16 6.99
CA TYR A 118 9.98 -9.52 6.87
C TYR A 118 10.06 -8.15 6.21
N GLY A 119 11.13 -7.39 6.45
CA GLY A 119 11.33 -6.10 5.79
C GLY A 119 11.75 -6.27 4.33
N VAL A 120 13.00 -6.64 4.11
CA VAL A 120 13.64 -6.62 2.79
C VAL A 120 13.12 -7.74 1.90
N LEU A 121 13.18 -9.00 2.31
CA LEU A 121 12.85 -10.14 1.44
C LEU A 121 11.36 -10.15 1.06
N CYS A 122 10.47 -9.92 2.03
CA CYS A 122 9.03 -9.72 1.78
C CYS A 122 8.79 -8.53 0.85
N GLY A 123 9.44 -7.39 1.12
CA GLY A 123 9.42 -6.18 0.29
C GLY A 123 9.77 -6.44 -1.17
N ILE A 124 10.90 -7.11 -1.41
CA ILE A 124 11.39 -7.49 -2.75
C ILE A 124 10.34 -8.36 -3.45
N GLY A 125 9.90 -9.44 -2.79
CA GLY A 125 8.92 -10.37 -3.37
C GLY A 125 7.62 -9.67 -3.76
N CYS A 126 7.11 -8.80 -2.89
CA CYS A 126 5.91 -8.03 -3.20
C CYS A 126 6.14 -7.06 -4.37
N GLY A 127 7.30 -6.39 -4.44
CA GLY A 127 7.65 -5.52 -5.55
C GLY A 127 7.64 -6.28 -6.88
N LEU A 128 8.37 -7.40 -6.95
CA LEU A 128 8.46 -8.23 -8.16
C LEU A 128 7.10 -8.76 -8.61
N CYS A 129 6.26 -9.18 -7.66
CA CYS A 129 4.96 -9.79 -7.96
C CYS A 129 3.88 -8.76 -8.34
N TYR A 130 3.92 -7.57 -7.76
CA TYR A 130 2.84 -6.57 -7.86
C TYR A 130 2.34 -6.26 -9.29
N PRO A 131 3.21 -5.91 -10.26
CA PRO A 131 2.74 -5.49 -11.58
C PRO A 131 2.30 -6.66 -12.49
N VAL A 132 2.73 -7.89 -12.23
CA VAL A 132 2.60 -9.03 -13.16
C VAL A 132 1.15 -9.49 -13.36
N PRO A 133 0.37 -9.81 -12.30
CA PRO A 133 -1.01 -10.27 -12.48
C PRO A 133 -1.92 -9.18 -13.06
N LEU A 134 -1.67 -7.93 -12.70
CA LEU A 134 -2.41 -6.78 -13.22
C LEU A 134 -2.18 -6.61 -14.73
N ALA A 135 -0.92 -6.64 -15.16
CA ALA A 135 -0.59 -6.56 -16.59
C ALA A 135 -1.21 -7.71 -17.38
N CYS A 136 -1.16 -8.93 -16.85
CA CYS A 136 -1.77 -10.11 -17.47
C CYS A 136 -3.28 -9.97 -17.62
N ALA A 137 -3.99 -9.56 -16.55
CA ALA A 137 -5.44 -9.37 -16.57
C ALA A 137 -5.89 -8.26 -17.54
N LEU A 138 -5.12 -7.17 -17.65
CA LEU A 138 -5.42 -6.07 -18.56
C LEU A 138 -5.28 -6.45 -20.04
N LYS A 139 -4.43 -7.44 -20.38
CA LYS A 139 -4.31 -7.96 -21.76
C LYS A 139 -5.58 -8.67 -22.22
N TRP A 140 -6.33 -9.29 -21.31
CA TRP A 140 -7.59 -9.98 -21.65
C TRP A 140 -8.81 -9.06 -21.71
N GLN A 141 -8.72 -7.88 -21.11
CA GLN A 141 -9.83 -6.93 -20.99
C GLN A 141 -9.35 -5.49 -21.25
N PRO A 142 -8.84 -5.20 -22.47
CA PRO A 142 -8.30 -3.88 -22.80
C PRO A 142 -9.34 -2.76 -22.73
N ASP A 143 -10.62 -3.09 -22.94
CA ASP A 143 -11.72 -2.10 -22.92
C ASP A 143 -12.20 -1.76 -21.51
N ARG A 144 -11.87 -2.58 -20.51
CA ARG A 144 -12.41 -2.49 -19.14
C ARG A 144 -11.31 -2.31 -18.08
N LYS A 145 -10.28 -1.53 -18.42
CA LYS A 145 -9.07 -1.37 -17.59
C LYS A 145 -9.37 -0.98 -16.14
N GLY A 146 -10.25 0.01 -15.94
CA GLY A 146 -10.61 0.51 -14.61
C GLY A 146 -11.39 -0.50 -13.76
N LEU A 147 -12.29 -1.28 -14.36
CA LEU A 147 -13.04 -2.32 -13.66
C LEU A 147 -12.10 -3.47 -13.23
N VAL A 148 -11.22 -3.91 -14.13
CA VAL A 148 -10.28 -5.00 -13.87
C VAL A 148 -9.25 -4.63 -12.80
N SER A 149 -8.64 -3.45 -12.91
CA SER A 149 -7.72 -2.96 -11.89
C SER A 149 -8.43 -2.74 -10.55
N GLY A 150 -9.67 -2.23 -10.59
CA GLY A 150 -10.52 -2.07 -9.42
C GLY A 150 -10.76 -3.40 -8.68
N ILE A 151 -11.23 -4.43 -9.38
CA ILE A 151 -11.46 -5.77 -8.79
C ILE A 151 -10.17 -6.30 -8.17
N ILE A 152 -9.05 -6.29 -8.91
CA ILE A 152 -7.77 -6.78 -8.42
C ILE A 152 -7.31 -6.03 -7.15
N PHE A 153 -7.47 -4.70 -7.12
CA PHE A 153 -7.09 -3.90 -5.96
C PHE A 153 -8.06 -4.00 -4.78
N VAL A 154 -9.34 -4.32 -5.01
CA VAL A 154 -10.26 -4.71 -3.93
C VAL A 154 -9.72 -5.92 -3.17
N GLY A 155 -9.08 -6.87 -3.87
CA GLY A 155 -8.41 -8.01 -3.22
C GLY A 155 -7.37 -7.58 -2.18
N ARG A 156 -6.60 -6.53 -2.48
CA ARG A 156 -5.59 -5.97 -1.55
C ARG A 156 -6.22 -5.35 -0.29
N GLY A 157 -7.39 -4.72 -0.42
CA GLY A 157 -8.14 -4.19 0.72
C GLY A 157 -8.80 -5.28 1.55
N MET A 158 -9.40 -6.27 0.88
CA MET A 158 -10.03 -7.43 1.50
C MET A 158 -9.03 -8.28 2.29
N ALA A 159 -7.77 -8.32 1.86
CA ALA A 159 -6.68 -8.94 2.59
C ALA A 159 -6.64 -8.48 4.05
N VAL A 160 -6.66 -7.17 4.28
CA VAL A 160 -6.48 -6.62 5.61
C VAL A 160 -7.69 -6.93 6.49
N PHE A 161 -8.89 -6.84 5.90
CA PHE A 161 -10.14 -7.17 6.57
C PHE A 161 -10.18 -8.65 7.03
N LEU A 162 -9.60 -9.57 6.27
CA LEU A 162 -9.59 -11.00 6.60
C LEU A 162 -8.40 -11.39 7.49
N PHE A 163 -7.20 -10.89 7.20
CA PHE A 163 -5.98 -11.34 7.86
C PHE A 163 -5.73 -10.64 9.20
N GLN A 164 -6.20 -9.40 9.45
CA GLN A 164 -6.00 -8.80 10.77
C GLN A 164 -6.70 -9.58 11.90
N PRO A 165 -8.01 -9.92 11.80
CA PRO A 165 -8.67 -10.72 12.82
C PRO A 165 -8.08 -12.12 12.92
N LEU A 166 -7.65 -12.71 11.80
CA LEU A 166 -7.01 -14.03 11.79
C LEU A 166 -5.64 -14.02 12.50
N GLN A 167 -4.85 -12.96 12.31
CA GLN A 167 -3.58 -12.78 13.02
C GLN A 167 -3.80 -12.64 14.52
N MET A 168 -4.77 -11.81 14.93
CA MET A 168 -5.10 -11.64 16.34
C MET A 168 -5.65 -12.94 16.93
N TRP A 169 -6.57 -13.62 16.27
CA TRP A 169 -7.11 -14.90 16.73
C TRP A 169 -6.02 -15.98 16.88
N TRP A 170 -5.01 -15.99 16.00
CA TRP A 170 -3.90 -16.94 16.10
C TRP A 170 -2.96 -16.61 17.27
N VAL A 171 -2.59 -15.35 17.43
CA VAL A 171 -1.59 -14.92 18.42
C VAL A 171 -2.20 -14.74 19.81
N ASN A 172 -3.35 -14.08 19.86
CA ASN A 172 -4.08 -13.71 21.07
C ASN A 172 -5.55 -14.20 21.04
N PRO A 173 -5.81 -15.53 21.00
CA PRO A 173 -7.18 -16.08 20.94
C PRO A 173 -8.04 -15.73 22.16
N TRP A 174 -7.42 -15.39 23.29
CA TRP A 174 -8.10 -15.11 24.55
C TRP A 174 -8.31 -13.61 24.81
N ASP A 175 -7.94 -12.76 23.84
CA ASP A 175 -8.15 -11.31 23.87
C ASP A 175 -7.49 -10.62 25.07
N GLU A 176 -6.29 -11.09 25.43
CA GLU A 176 -5.45 -10.45 26.44
C GLU A 176 -5.13 -9.00 26.04
N THR A 177 -4.93 -8.12 27.00
CA THR A 177 -4.53 -6.73 26.77
C THR A 177 -3.07 -6.53 27.14
N PRO A 178 -2.32 -5.67 26.42
CA PRO A 178 -0.94 -5.39 26.75
C PRO A 178 -0.86 -4.67 28.11
N ASP A 179 0.01 -5.15 28.99
CA ASP A 179 -0.03 -4.89 30.43
C ASP A 179 1.23 -4.21 30.99
N PHE A 180 2.33 -4.23 30.24
CA PHE A 180 3.62 -3.70 30.69
C PHE A 180 3.99 -2.36 30.05
N ALA A 181 4.40 -1.41 30.90
CA ALA A 181 5.05 -0.16 30.52
C ALA A 181 6.52 -0.22 30.98
N PRO A 182 7.50 -0.31 30.07
CA PRO A 182 8.88 -0.64 30.42
C PRO A 182 9.66 0.48 31.09
N ASP A 183 9.22 1.72 30.91
CA ASP A 183 9.92 2.90 31.38
C ASP A 183 8.92 3.81 32.09
N GLU A 184 9.17 4.11 33.37
CA GLU A 184 8.34 5.04 34.16
C GLU A 184 8.30 6.44 33.51
N SER A 185 9.30 6.80 32.71
CA SER A 185 9.33 8.04 31.92
C SER A 185 8.46 7.99 30.65
N LYS A 186 7.99 6.80 30.25
CA LYS A 186 7.11 6.55 29.09
C LYS A 186 5.88 5.73 29.50
N PRO A 187 5.05 6.23 30.44
CA PRO A 187 3.97 5.45 31.07
C PRO A 187 2.82 5.09 30.13
N THR A 188 2.79 5.63 28.91
CA THR A 188 1.77 5.34 27.91
C THR A 188 2.12 4.14 27.04
N GLU A 189 3.39 3.75 26.90
CA GLU A 189 3.74 2.57 26.10
C GLU A 189 3.23 1.28 26.76
N ARG A 190 2.69 0.38 25.95
CA ARG A 190 2.09 -0.89 26.38
C ARG A 190 2.66 -2.02 25.55
N TYR A 191 3.07 -3.11 26.19
CA TYR A 191 3.58 -4.33 25.53
C TYR A 191 2.94 -5.58 26.16
N TYR A 192 2.92 -6.68 25.42
CA TYR A 192 2.46 -7.97 25.94
C TYR A 192 3.59 -8.68 26.68
N THR A 193 3.31 -9.16 27.89
CA THR A 193 4.24 -10.04 28.63
C THR A 193 3.75 -11.47 28.77
N ALA A 194 2.48 -11.74 28.44
CA ALA A 194 1.87 -13.06 28.52
C ALA A 194 2.61 -14.08 27.62
N PRO A 195 3.24 -15.13 28.19
CA PRO A 195 4.05 -16.08 27.42
C PRO A 195 3.26 -16.77 26.31
N ASP A 196 2.00 -17.13 26.59
CA ASP A 196 1.09 -17.75 25.62
C ASP A 196 0.86 -16.91 24.36
N VAL A 197 0.88 -15.58 24.48
CA VAL A 197 0.72 -14.67 23.34
C VAL A 197 2.03 -14.60 22.56
N LEU A 198 3.16 -14.46 23.27
CA LEU A 198 4.48 -14.29 22.70
C LEU A 198 4.94 -15.55 21.94
N ASP A 199 4.77 -16.74 22.51
CA ASP A 199 5.16 -18.02 21.91
C ASP A 199 4.46 -18.30 20.57
N ARG A 200 3.27 -17.72 20.36
CA ARG A 200 2.51 -17.87 19.12
C ARG A 200 3.00 -16.95 18.00
N VAL A 201 3.74 -15.88 18.30
CA VAL A 201 4.18 -14.88 17.31
C VAL A 201 5.04 -15.49 16.19
N PRO A 202 6.09 -16.30 16.46
CA PRO A 202 6.86 -16.92 15.39
C PRO A 202 6.02 -17.85 14.54
N THR A 203 5.19 -18.69 15.16
CA THR A 203 4.38 -19.70 14.45
C THR A 203 3.37 -19.05 13.50
N LEU A 204 2.88 -17.85 13.82
CA LEU A 204 2.03 -17.07 12.94
C LEU A 204 2.75 -16.77 11.60
N PHE A 205 4.04 -16.40 11.63
CA PHE A 205 4.78 -16.13 10.40
C PHE A 205 4.86 -17.34 9.49
N LEU A 206 5.09 -18.53 10.06
CA LEU A 206 5.09 -19.78 9.29
C LEU A 206 3.71 -20.07 8.69
N ALA A 207 2.64 -19.91 9.47
CA ALA A 207 1.26 -20.11 9.03
C ALA A 207 0.86 -19.14 7.91
N LEU A 208 1.20 -17.84 8.06
CA LEU A 208 0.96 -16.82 7.04
C LEU A 208 1.76 -17.10 5.77
N GLY A 209 3.06 -17.42 5.88
CA GLY A 209 3.91 -17.73 4.73
C GLY A 209 3.39 -18.91 3.91
N GLY A 210 3.00 -20.01 4.58
CA GLY A 210 2.40 -21.17 3.92
C GLY A 210 1.05 -20.85 3.25
N THR A 211 0.19 -20.11 3.96
CA THR A 211 -1.11 -19.69 3.43
C THR A 211 -0.96 -18.78 2.21
N PHE A 212 -0.02 -17.83 2.26
CA PHE A 212 0.25 -16.93 1.14
C PHE A 212 0.80 -17.69 -0.07
N ALA A 213 1.74 -18.62 0.13
CA ALA A 213 2.29 -19.43 -0.95
C ALA A 213 1.21 -20.28 -1.65
N ALA A 214 0.27 -20.85 -0.89
CA ALA A 214 -0.85 -21.62 -1.41
C ALA A 214 -1.82 -20.75 -2.23
N ILE A 215 -2.25 -19.60 -1.69
CA ILE A 215 -3.15 -18.67 -2.41
C ILE A 215 -2.47 -18.12 -3.67
N GLN A 216 -1.18 -17.80 -3.60
CA GLN A 216 -0.40 -17.34 -4.76
C GLN A 216 -0.26 -18.42 -5.82
N LEU A 217 -0.08 -19.69 -5.43
CA LEU A 217 -0.04 -20.80 -6.36
C LEU A 217 -1.38 -20.92 -7.10
N LEU A 218 -2.50 -20.92 -6.37
CA LEU A 218 -3.83 -20.95 -6.97
C LEU A 218 -4.05 -19.76 -7.93
N GLY A 219 -3.70 -18.56 -7.48
CA GLY A 219 -3.79 -17.35 -8.31
C GLY A 219 -2.92 -17.42 -9.56
N ALA A 220 -1.68 -17.91 -9.45
CA ALA A 220 -0.76 -18.04 -10.57
C ALA A 220 -1.23 -19.08 -11.60
N LEU A 221 -1.84 -20.19 -11.17
CA LEU A 221 -2.42 -21.19 -12.09
C LEU A 221 -3.52 -20.59 -12.97
N MET A 222 -4.27 -19.62 -12.44
CA MET A 222 -5.34 -18.90 -13.13
C MET A 222 -4.84 -17.80 -14.07
N LEU A 223 -3.56 -17.41 -13.99
CA LEU A 223 -2.96 -16.45 -14.92
C LEU A 223 -2.56 -17.13 -16.22
N SER A 224 -2.84 -16.49 -17.34
CA SER A 224 -2.39 -16.93 -18.67
C SER A 224 -2.41 -15.74 -19.61
N ASN A 225 -1.49 -15.65 -20.55
CA ASN A 225 -1.56 -14.61 -21.58
C ASN A 225 -2.52 -14.99 -22.70
N PRO A 226 -3.15 -14.01 -23.38
CA PRO A 226 -3.93 -14.29 -24.57
C PRO A 226 -3.03 -14.89 -25.67
N PRO A 227 -3.56 -15.80 -26.52
CA PRO A 227 -2.88 -16.38 -27.66
C PRO A 227 -2.30 -15.32 -28.62
N ASP A 228 -1.21 -15.66 -29.31
CA ASP A 228 -0.41 -14.72 -30.11
C ASP A 228 -1.18 -13.98 -31.23
N GLU A 229 -2.28 -14.51 -31.76
CA GLU A 229 -3.13 -13.83 -32.74
C GLU A 229 -3.81 -12.55 -32.18
N ASP A 230 -4.09 -12.50 -30.86
CA ASP A 230 -4.60 -11.32 -30.18
C ASP A 230 -3.46 -10.37 -29.72
N ARG A 231 -2.18 -10.70 -29.94
CA ARG A 231 -1.06 -9.77 -29.67
C ARG A 231 -0.94 -8.68 -30.72
N ASP A 232 -1.42 -8.95 -31.93
CA ASP A 232 -1.35 -8.02 -33.05
C ASP A 232 -2.48 -6.99 -33.05
N GLU A 233 -3.65 -7.25 -32.46
CA GLU A 233 -4.69 -6.22 -32.32
C GLU A 233 -4.25 -5.04 -31.42
N PRO A 234 -3.66 -5.23 -30.22
CA PRO A 234 -3.14 -4.13 -29.42
C PRO A 234 -2.02 -3.35 -30.13
N ARG A 235 -1.16 -4.04 -30.89
CA ARG A 235 -0.08 -3.40 -31.67
C ARG A 235 -0.62 -2.66 -32.90
N LYS A 236 -1.58 -3.23 -33.62
CA LYS A 236 -2.23 -2.63 -34.79
C LYS A 236 -3.14 -1.47 -34.39
N PHE A 237 -3.90 -1.57 -33.31
CA PHE A 237 -4.75 -0.48 -32.82
C PHE A 237 -3.92 0.70 -32.30
N LEU A 238 -2.79 0.43 -31.63
CA LEU A 238 -1.82 1.47 -31.24
C LEU A 238 -1.13 2.11 -32.46
N SER A 239 -0.88 1.37 -33.55
CA SER A 239 -0.31 1.94 -34.78
C SER A 239 -1.34 2.64 -35.67
N GLU A 240 -2.57 2.14 -35.77
CA GLU A 240 -3.63 2.64 -36.65
C GLU A 240 -4.33 3.89 -36.09
N GLN A 241 -4.51 4.00 -34.76
CA GLN A 241 -4.91 5.27 -34.13
C GLN A 241 -3.84 6.36 -34.29
N THR A 242 -2.57 5.98 -34.51
CA THR A 242 -1.46 6.93 -34.70
C THR A 242 -1.32 7.38 -36.17
N SER A 243 -1.90 6.66 -37.13
CA SER A 243 -1.77 6.96 -38.57
C SER A 243 -2.96 7.69 -39.21
N GLY A 244 -4.09 7.86 -38.51
CA GLY A 244 -5.34 8.34 -39.12
C GLY A 244 -5.78 9.78 -38.82
N ILE A 245 -5.14 10.51 -37.90
CA ILE A 245 -5.56 11.89 -37.54
C ILE A 245 -4.35 12.80 -37.51
N GLY A 246 -4.30 13.73 -38.46
CA GLY A 246 -3.30 14.77 -38.52
C GLY A 246 -3.32 15.68 -37.28
N LEU A 247 -2.11 16.01 -36.82
CA LEU A 247 -1.77 17.11 -35.91
C LEU A 247 -2.13 17.00 -34.40
N SER A 248 -1.35 16.19 -33.68
CA SER A 248 -0.59 16.68 -32.51
C SER A 248 0.54 15.70 -32.18
N MET A 249 1.79 16.09 -32.45
CA MET A 249 2.96 15.36 -31.92
C MET A 249 2.94 15.44 -30.40
N ASP A 250 2.36 14.44 -29.75
CA ASP A 250 2.56 14.16 -28.33
C ASP A 250 3.95 13.54 -28.17
N LEU A 251 4.91 14.42 -27.88
CA LEU A 251 6.32 14.12 -27.66
C LEU A 251 6.47 13.18 -26.45
N GLN A 252 7.15 12.05 -26.63
CA GLN A 252 7.53 11.18 -25.53
C GLN A 252 8.69 11.85 -24.78
N LEU A 253 8.47 12.16 -23.50
CA LEU A 253 9.44 12.86 -22.67
C LEU A 253 10.55 11.91 -22.24
N SER A 254 11.79 12.40 -22.27
CA SER A 254 12.89 11.67 -21.64
C SER A 254 12.76 11.77 -20.11
N THR A 255 13.30 10.76 -19.39
CA THR A 255 13.35 10.76 -17.92
C THR A 255 13.97 12.05 -17.37
N GLY A 256 14.99 12.59 -18.03
CA GLY A 256 15.62 13.86 -17.64
C GLY A 256 14.68 15.05 -17.76
N GLN A 257 13.86 15.11 -18.82
CA GLN A 257 12.88 16.19 -19.00
C GLN A 257 11.76 16.14 -17.96
N LEU A 258 11.34 14.94 -17.53
CA LEU A 258 10.39 14.79 -16.42
C LEU A 258 10.96 15.33 -15.11
N LEU A 259 12.22 15.01 -14.80
CA LEU A 259 12.90 15.47 -13.59
C LEU A 259 13.22 16.97 -13.60
N CYS A 260 13.29 17.62 -14.77
CA CYS A 260 13.39 19.08 -14.86
C CYS A 260 12.03 19.78 -14.71
N SER A 261 10.91 19.06 -14.68
CA SER A 261 9.58 19.66 -14.60
C SER A 261 9.26 20.12 -13.17
N PHE A 262 8.90 21.40 -13.03
CA PHE A 262 8.41 21.95 -11.77
C PHE A 262 7.13 21.24 -11.29
N ALA A 263 6.23 20.89 -12.21
CA ALA A 263 5.01 20.17 -11.88
C ALA A 263 5.28 18.77 -11.32
N PHE A 264 6.34 18.11 -11.80
CA PHE A 264 6.75 16.80 -11.29
C PHE A 264 7.16 16.89 -9.82
N TRP A 265 8.05 17.83 -9.49
CA TRP A 265 8.51 18.01 -8.10
C TRP A 265 7.40 18.47 -7.17
N LEU A 266 6.44 19.27 -7.66
CA LEU A 266 5.29 19.66 -6.85
C LEU A 266 4.40 18.45 -6.52
N LEU A 267 4.11 17.59 -7.50
CA LEU A 267 3.40 16.32 -7.26
C LEU A 267 4.20 15.35 -6.38
N TRP A 268 5.51 15.29 -6.56
CA TRP A 268 6.40 14.45 -5.77
C TRP A 268 6.39 14.88 -4.30
N LEU A 269 6.50 16.19 -4.03
CA LEU A 269 6.44 16.74 -2.67
C LEU A 269 5.06 16.54 -2.03
N MET A 270 3.98 16.75 -2.78
CA MET A 270 2.63 16.44 -2.30
C MET A 270 2.51 14.97 -1.89
N MET A 271 3.01 14.05 -2.72
CA MET A 271 2.98 12.63 -2.43
C MET A 271 3.87 12.27 -1.24
N PHE A 272 5.06 12.85 -1.13
CA PHE A 272 5.97 12.67 0.01
C PHE A 272 5.29 13.06 1.33
N PHE A 273 4.73 14.27 1.41
CA PHE A 273 4.09 14.76 2.63
C PHE A 273 2.81 14.00 2.98
N ASN A 274 2.00 13.65 1.97
CA ASN A 274 0.82 12.83 2.19
C ASN A 274 1.17 11.41 2.68
N TRP A 275 2.27 10.85 2.16
CA TRP A 275 2.71 9.51 2.54
C TRP A 275 3.17 9.41 4.00
N GLN A 276 3.59 10.52 4.64
CA GLN A 276 3.90 10.52 6.07
C GLN A 276 2.70 10.10 6.93
N ALA A 277 1.49 10.57 6.58
CA ALA A 277 0.26 10.21 7.27
C ALA A 277 -0.19 8.78 6.99
N VAL A 278 0.03 8.32 5.76
CA VAL A 278 -0.17 6.91 5.43
C VAL A 278 0.78 6.08 6.29
N ALA A 279 2.10 6.27 6.20
CA ALA A 279 3.09 5.49 6.96
C ALA A 279 2.80 5.47 8.47
N PHE A 280 2.47 6.62 9.06
CA PHE A 280 2.11 6.75 10.47
C PHE A 280 0.92 5.86 10.84
N SER A 281 -0.21 6.05 10.17
CA SER A 281 -1.44 5.32 10.52
C SER A 281 -1.39 3.86 10.06
N GLN A 282 -0.44 3.44 9.22
CA GLN A 282 -0.26 2.02 8.90
C GLN A 282 0.39 1.26 10.05
N VAL A 283 1.22 1.94 10.84
CA VAL A 283 2.05 1.35 11.89
C VAL A 283 1.42 1.58 13.27
N PHE A 284 1.11 2.82 13.62
CA PHE A 284 0.83 3.21 15.00
C PHE A 284 -0.65 3.18 15.40
N TRP A 285 -1.54 2.87 14.46
CA TRP A 285 -2.98 2.92 14.70
C TRP A 285 -3.41 2.00 15.86
N LYS A 286 -2.86 0.79 15.97
CA LYS A 286 -3.22 -0.10 17.09
C LYS A 286 -2.54 0.31 18.39
N VAL A 287 -1.31 0.82 18.29
CA VAL A 287 -0.53 1.34 19.41
C VAL A 287 -1.28 2.49 20.06
N LEU A 288 -1.62 3.54 19.31
CA LEU A 288 -2.42 4.67 19.78
C LEU A 288 -3.74 4.23 20.43
N GLY A 289 -4.42 3.23 19.85
CA GLY A 289 -5.64 2.68 20.44
C GLY A 289 -5.44 2.17 21.87
N PHE A 290 -4.36 1.45 22.15
CA PHE A 290 -4.04 1.00 23.50
C PHE A 290 -3.48 2.09 24.42
N GLN A 291 -2.90 3.15 23.87
CA GLN A 291 -2.36 4.28 24.64
C GLN A 291 -3.47 5.24 25.09
N ASP A 292 -4.42 5.52 24.20
CA ASP A 292 -5.37 6.62 24.36
C ASP A 292 -6.79 6.17 24.73
N VAL A 293 -7.13 4.89 24.53
CA VAL A 293 -8.47 4.37 24.84
C VAL A 293 -8.42 3.47 26.06
N ASP A 294 -9.03 3.95 27.16
CA ASP A 294 -9.09 3.23 28.42
C ASP A 294 -9.72 1.83 28.29
N ASN A 295 -9.03 0.82 28.82
CA ASN A 295 -9.49 -0.57 28.94
C ASN A 295 -10.04 -1.16 27.63
N VAL A 296 -9.45 -0.80 26.49
CA VAL A 296 -9.86 -1.32 25.19
C VAL A 296 -9.34 -2.75 24.97
N MET A 297 -10.23 -3.61 24.50
CA MET A 297 -9.88 -4.98 24.12
C MET A 297 -9.11 -5.01 22.79
N ASP A 298 -8.19 -5.96 22.67
CA ASP A 298 -7.37 -6.16 21.48
C ASP A 298 -8.22 -6.51 20.23
N SER A 299 -9.26 -7.33 20.42
CA SER A 299 -10.21 -7.70 19.38
C SER A 299 -10.95 -6.50 18.82
N ARG A 300 -11.34 -5.54 19.67
CA ARG A 300 -12.06 -4.32 19.26
C ARG A 300 -11.20 -3.43 18.38
N LEU A 301 -9.94 -3.22 18.75
CA LEU A 301 -9.00 -2.48 17.91
C LEU A 301 -8.72 -3.23 16.60
N THR A 302 -8.54 -4.54 16.65
CA THR A 302 -8.30 -5.37 15.45
C THR A 302 -9.47 -5.30 14.46
N ILE A 303 -10.71 -5.38 14.93
CA ILE A 303 -11.91 -5.22 14.11
C ILE A 303 -11.98 -3.79 13.55
N LEU A 304 -11.69 -2.77 14.37
CA LEU A 304 -11.65 -1.38 13.91
C LEU A 304 -10.64 -1.19 12.77
N GLY A 305 -9.42 -1.71 12.91
CA GLY A 305 -8.39 -1.66 11.86
C GLY A 305 -8.88 -2.31 10.56
N SER A 306 -9.55 -3.46 10.67
CA SER A 306 -10.14 -4.18 9.54
C SER A 306 -11.20 -3.35 8.82
N VAL A 307 -12.12 -2.74 9.57
CA VAL A 307 -13.18 -1.86 9.03
C VAL A 307 -12.58 -0.60 8.40
N ALA A 308 -11.62 0.05 9.06
CA ALA A 308 -10.97 1.25 8.56
C ALA A 308 -10.28 0.98 7.21
N TRP A 309 -9.60 -0.17 7.08
CA TRP A 309 -9.01 -0.60 5.80
C TRP A 309 -10.01 -0.93 4.70
N PHE A 310 -11.16 -1.49 5.06
CA PHE A 310 -12.23 -1.66 4.10
C PHE A 310 -12.73 -0.29 3.60
N LEU A 311 -12.88 0.70 4.49
CA LEU A 311 -13.22 2.07 4.12
C LEU A 311 -12.14 2.76 3.29
N ASN A 312 -10.86 2.42 3.46
CA ASN A 312 -9.80 2.86 2.54
C ASN A 312 -10.08 2.42 1.09
N THR A 313 -10.57 1.19 0.93
CA THR A 313 -10.88 0.62 -0.39
C THR A 313 -12.08 1.30 -1.01
N VAL A 314 -13.15 1.49 -0.23
CA VAL A 314 -14.35 2.25 -0.66
C VAL A 314 -13.99 3.71 -0.96
N GLY A 315 -13.11 4.30 -0.15
CA GLY A 315 -12.62 5.67 -0.29
C GLY A 315 -12.01 5.93 -1.66
N ARG A 316 -11.30 4.96 -2.26
CA ARG A 316 -10.72 5.11 -3.62
C ARG A 316 -11.78 5.46 -4.66
N VAL A 317 -12.95 4.81 -4.58
CA VAL A 317 -14.08 5.06 -5.49
C VAL A 317 -14.72 6.40 -5.19
N PHE A 318 -14.94 6.69 -3.91
CA PHE A 318 -15.53 7.96 -3.45
C PHE A 318 -14.69 9.17 -3.92
N TRP A 319 -13.39 9.16 -3.63
CA TRP A 319 -12.47 10.26 -3.96
C TRP A 319 -12.19 10.38 -5.45
N GLY A 320 -12.15 9.27 -6.18
CA GLY A 320 -12.10 9.30 -7.65
C GLY A 320 -13.32 10.01 -8.22
N THR A 321 -14.52 9.59 -7.80
CA THR A 321 -15.79 10.20 -8.25
C THR A 321 -15.89 11.69 -7.86
N LEU A 322 -15.42 12.03 -6.65
CA LEU A 322 -15.40 13.43 -6.20
C LEU A 322 -14.40 14.25 -7.02
N GLY A 323 -13.24 13.70 -7.33
CA GLY A 323 -12.24 14.31 -8.22
C GLY A 323 -12.79 14.58 -9.61
N ASP A 324 -13.56 13.64 -10.17
CA ASP A 324 -14.19 13.78 -11.49
C ASP A 324 -15.27 14.88 -11.49
N ARG A 325 -16.02 15.05 -10.39
CA ARG A 325 -17.12 16.03 -10.30
C ARG A 325 -16.68 17.43 -9.90
N CYS A 326 -15.80 17.53 -8.90
CA CYS A 326 -15.41 18.81 -8.29
C CYS A 326 -14.00 19.26 -8.71
N GLY A 327 -13.29 18.44 -9.48
CA GLY A 327 -11.92 18.67 -9.92
C GLY A 327 -10.87 18.26 -8.89
N PHE A 328 -9.64 18.05 -9.39
CA PHE A 328 -8.47 17.64 -8.61
C PHE A 328 -8.26 18.48 -7.34
N LYS A 329 -8.29 19.81 -7.47
CA LYS A 329 -8.01 20.72 -6.36
C LYS A 329 -8.99 20.54 -5.20
N CYS A 330 -10.27 20.42 -5.50
CA CYS A 330 -11.29 20.26 -4.47
C CYS A 330 -11.12 18.93 -3.74
N ALA A 331 -11.02 17.82 -4.48
CA ALA A 331 -10.88 16.49 -3.91
C ALA A 331 -9.59 16.34 -3.10
N MET A 332 -8.45 16.77 -3.65
CA MET A 332 -7.15 16.70 -2.96
C MET A 332 -7.12 17.59 -1.71
N SER A 333 -7.69 18.80 -1.79
CA SER A 333 -7.70 19.72 -0.64
C SER A 333 -8.57 19.18 0.49
N LEU A 334 -9.77 18.69 0.18
CA LEU A 334 -10.65 18.11 1.19
C LEU A 334 -10.02 16.87 1.82
N MET A 335 -9.42 15.99 1.01
CA MET A 335 -8.73 14.80 1.51
C MET A 335 -7.58 15.16 2.47
N CYS A 336 -6.69 16.07 2.07
CA CYS A 336 -5.57 16.50 2.92
C CYS A 336 -6.05 17.21 4.18
N LEU A 337 -7.12 18.00 4.10
CA LEU A 337 -7.72 18.66 5.26
C LEU A 337 -8.27 17.64 6.26
N LEU A 338 -9.03 16.64 5.78
CA LEU A 338 -9.53 15.56 6.64
C LEU A 338 -8.38 14.79 7.29
N MET A 339 -7.35 14.42 6.53
CA MET A 339 -6.18 13.73 7.10
C MET A 339 -5.48 14.57 8.17
N SER A 340 -5.25 15.86 7.91
CA SER A 340 -4.55 16.75 8.83
C SER A 340 -5.34 16.97 10.12
N VAL A 341 -6.62 17.32 10.01
CA VAL A 341 -7.48 17.58 11.17
C VAL A 341 -7.67 16.33 12.00
N PHE A 342 -8.02 15.20 11.38
CA PHE A 342 -8.34 13.99 12.14
C PHE A 342 -7.10 13.34 12.73
N ILE A 343 -5.95 13.32 12.05
CA ILE A 343 -4.70 12.82 12.67
C ILE A 343 -4.28 13.75 13.81
N GLY A 344 -4.33 15.08 13.62
CA GLY A 344 -3.90 16.04 14.64
C GLY A 344 -4.82 16.09 15.87
N THR A 345 -6.04 15.56 15.79
CA THR A 345 -7.01 15.55 16.90
C THR A 345 -7.36 14.14 17.38
N ILE A 346 -6.63 13.11 16.94
CA ILE A 346 -6.97 11.71 17.25
C ILE A 346 -6.90 11.38 18.74
N THR A 347 -5.87 11.87 19.43
CA THR A 347 -5.70 11.68 20.88
C THR A 347 -6.79 12.41 21.66
N LEU A 348 -7.09 13.66 21.28
CA LEU A 348 -8.20 14.41 21.87
C LEU A 348 -9.55 13.71 21.68
N ALA A 349 -9.78 13.11 20.51
CA ALA A 349 -11.00 12.35 20.24
C ALA A 349 -11.12 11.12 21.15
N ALA A 350 -10.02 10.40 21.38
CA ALA A 350 -9.98 9.27 22.29
C ALA A 350 -10.23 9.69 23.75
N GLU A 351 -9.58 10.76 24.22
CA GLU A 351 -9.75 11.28 25.58
C GLU A 351 -11.19 11.73 25.88
N LEU A 352 -11.82 12.46 24.95
CA LEU A 352 -13.15 13.06 25.17
C LEU A 352 -14.30 12.10 24.86
N GLY A 353 -14.13 11.23 23.86
CA GLY A 353 -15.20 10.39 23.33
C GLY A 353 -14.94 8.89 23.39
N GLY A 354 -13.82 8.47 23.99
CA GLY A 354 -13.43 7.09 24.18
C GLY A 354 -13.28 6.32 22.86
N PHE A 355 -13.53 5.01 22.93
CA PHE A 355 -13.39 4.09 21.80
C PHE A 355 -14.17 4.53 20.55
N TRP A 356 -15.40 5.01 20.69
CA TRP A 356 -16.25 5.30 19.54
C TRP A 356 -15.82 6.55 18.77
N ALA A 357 -15.40 7.60 19.47
CA ALA A 357 -14.82 8.77 18.81
C ALA A 357 -13.51 8.42 18.12
N TYR A 358 -12.64 7.66 18.79
CA TYR A 358 -11.43 7.11 18.18
C TYR A 358 -11.72 6.28 16.91
N ALA A 359 -12.72 5.40 16.98
CA ALA A 359 -13.14 4.57 15.86
C ALA A 359 -13.62 5.38 14.66
N VAL A 360 -14.45 6.41 14.89
CA VAL A 360 -14.89 7.34 13.84
C VAL A 360 -13.70 8.06 13.22
N TRP A 361 -12.76 8.55 14.02
CA TRP A 361 -11.58 9.24 13.54
C TRP A 361 -10.73 8.36 12.62
N MET A 362 -10.49 7.12 13.05
CA MET A 362 -9.74 6.12 12.29
C MET A 362 -10.42 5.80 10.96
N CYS A 363 -11.75 5.63 10.98
CA CYS A 363 -12.52 5.38 9.76
C CYS A 363 -12.39 6.54 8.76
N VAL A 364 -12.44 7.79 9.23
CA VAL A 364 -12.28 8.98 8.39
C VAL A 364 -10.86 9.09 7.83
N ILE A 365 -9.83 8.86 8.66
CA ILE A 365 -8.42 8.89 8.25
C ILE A 365 -8.16 7.85 7.15
N PHE A 366 -8.56 6.60 7.35
CA PHE A 366 -8.33 5.55 6.36
C PHE A 366 -9.18 5.73 5.09
N MET A 367 -10.41 6.23 5.21
CA MET A 367 -11.21 6.61 4.04
C MET A 367 -10.52 7.73 3.25
N ALA A 368 -9.93 8.73 3.91
CA ALA A 368 -9.15 9.79 3.26
C ALA A 368 -7.87 9.26 2.61
N HIS A 369 -7.18 8.29 3.24
CA HIS A 369 -6.03 7.60 2.62
C HIS A 369 -6.39 6.96 1.27
N GLY A 370 -7.64 6.49 1.10
CA GLY A 370 -8.11 5.92 -0.16
C GLY A 370 -8.00 6.91 -1.31
N GLY A 371 -8.18 8.20 -1.03
CA GLY A 371 -8.13 9.26 -2.03
C GLY A 371 -6.75 9.44 -2.63
N ALA A 372 -5.68 9.27 -1.86
CA ALA A 372 -4.32 9.39 -2.38
C ALA A 372 -4.07 8.37 -3.51
N PHE A 373 -4.57 7.15 -3.35
CA PHE A 373 -4.42 6.09 -4.36
C PHE A 373 -5.27 6.30 -5.63
N ALA A 374 -6.30 7.15 -5.58
CA ALA A 374 -7.14 7.48 -6.73
C ALA A 374 -6.70 8.76 -7.43
N ILE A 375 -6.41 9.81 -6.65
CA ILE A 375 -6.19 11.17 -7.14
C ILE A 375 -4.78 11.33 -7.74
N PHE A 376 -3.72 10.80 -7.10
CA PHE A 376 -2.35 10.92 -7.62
C PHE A 376 -2.16 10.30 -9.02
N PRO A 377 -2.65 9.08 -9.31
CA PRO A 377 -2.58 8.56 -10.68
C PRO A 377 -3.35 9.40 -11.68
N ALA A 378 -4.56 9.87 -11.32
CA ALA A 378 -5.38 10.70 -12.21
C ALA A 378 -4.68 12.03 -12.57
N VAL A 379 -4.20 12.79 -11.58
CA VAL A 379 -3.50 14.06 -11.83
C VAL A 379 -2.19 13.86 -12.59
N THR A 380 -1.49 12.75 -12.36
CA THR A 380 -0.26 12.43 -13.09
C THR A 380 -0.56 12.18 -14.57
N ALA A 381 -1.62 11.43 -14.88
CA ALA A 381 -2.06 11.19 -16.24
C ALA A 381 -2.51 12.48 -16.94
N ASP A 382 -3.23 13.35 -16.23
CA ASP A 382 -3.67 14.65 -16.75
C ASP A 382 -2.51 15.63 -16.98
N THR A 383 -1.48 15.59 -16.13
CA THR A 383 -0.34 16.52 -16.19
C THR A 383 0.68 16.11 -17.25
N PHE A 384 1.02 14.83 -17.34
CA PHE A 384 2.10 14.35 -18.24
C PHE A 384 1.61 13.64 -19.49
N GLY A 385 0.29 13.43 -19.59
CA GLY A 385 -0.34 12.70 -20.68
C GLY A 385 -0.13 11.18 -20.60
N LYS A 386 -0.97 10.46 -21.34
CA LYS A 386 -1.02 8.98 -21.31
C LYS A 386 0.30 8.31 -21.71
N LYS A 387 1.05 8.89 -22.65
CA LYS A 387 2.34 8.34 -23.12
C LYS A 387 3.45 8.40 -22.07
N ASN A 388 3.47 9.44 -21.24
CA ASN A 388 4.52 9.64 -20.23
C ASN A 388 4.08 9.23 -18.81
N PHE A 389 2.82 8.81 -18.64
CA PHE A 389 2.25 8.39 -17.35
C PHE A 389 3.09 7.31 -16.66
N GLY A 390 3.44 6.22 -17.35
CA GLY A 390 4.16 5.09 -16.73
C GLY A 390 5.50 5.51 -16.10
N PRO A 391 6.42 6.14 -16.86
CA PRO A 391 7.67 6.67 -16.32
C PRO A 391 7.47 7.73 -15.23
N ALA A 392 6.56 8.70 -15.43
CA ALA A 392 6.33 9.78 -14.47
C ALA A 392 5.77 9.25 -13.14
N PHE A 393 4.78 8.37 -13.21
CA PHE A 393 4.14 7.77 -12.03
C PHE A 393 5.10 6.83 -11.30
N GLY A 394 5.90 6.05 -12.02
CA GLY A 394 6.96 5.22 -11.43
C GLY A 394 7.99 6.06 -10.65
N LEU A 395 8.39 7.20 -11.19
CA LEU A 395 9.27 8.14 -10.47
C LEU A 395 8.57 8.80 -9.27
N LEU A 396 7.29 9.14 -9.37
CA LEU A 396 6.53 9.66 -8.23
C LEU A 396 6.47 8.65 -7.07
N PHE A 397 6.45 7.34 -7.34
CA PHE A 397 6.49 6.30 -6.31
C PHE A 397 7.77 6.34 -5.46
N THR A 398 8.87 6.90 -5.96
CA THR A 398 10.08 7.11 -5.16
C THR A 398 9.84 8.02 -3.96
N ALA A 399 8.87 8.93 -4.04
CA ALA A 399 8.46 9.78 -2.92
C ALA A 399 8.04 8.95 -1.70
N ARG A 400 7.37 7.80 -1.91
CA ARG A 400 6.98 6.90 -0.80
C ARG A 400 8.18 6.26 -0.13
N ALA A 401 9.18 5.85 -0.91
CA ALA A 401 10.38 5.21 -0.38
C ALA A 401 11.15 6.22 0.49
N VAL A 402 11.37 7.44 -0.03
CA VAL A 402 12.03 8.51 0.72
C VAL A 402 11.21 8.91 1.95
N ALA A 403 9.88 9.08 1.81
CA ALA A 403 8.99 9.37 2.92
C ALA A 403 9.09 8.30 4.03
N SER A 404 9.09 7.01 3.68
CA SER A 404 9.17 5.93 4.66
C SER A 404 10.49 5.94 5.45
N ILE A 405 11.61 6.30 4.81
CA ILE A 405 12.92 6.46 5.49
C ILE A 405 12.88 7.69 6.41
N VAL A 406 12.40 8.83 5.92
CA VAL A 406 12.27 10.06 6.72
C VAL A 406 11.33 9.84 7.90
N HIS A 407 10.26 9.06 7.71
CA HIS A 407 9.32 8.70 8.76
C HIS A 407 9.97 7.84 9.84
N ALA A 408 10.75 6.81 9.47
CA ALA A 408 11.48 5.98 10.41
C ALA A 408 12.57 6.77 11.19
N LEU A 409 13.29 7.66 10.52
CA LEU A 409 14.24 8.58 11.16
C LEU A 409 13.54 9.58 12.09
N GLY A 410 12.40 10.12 11.65
CA GLY A 410 11.58 11.01 12.45
C GLY A 410 11.02 10.33 13.70
N ALA A 411 10.62 9.05 13.59
CA ALA A 411 10.12 8.26 14.72
C ALA A 411 11.17 8.16 15.84
N GLN A 412 12.45 7.95 15.49
CA GLN A 412 13.55 7.86 16.46
C GLN A 412 13.66 9.11 17.33
N TYR A 413 13.50 10.30 16.75
CA TYR A 413 13.61 11.56 17.48
C TYR A 413 12.28 11.97 18.16
N LEU A 414 11.16 11.89 17.43
CA LEU A 414 9.86 12.39 17.89
C LEU A 414 9.26 11.51 18.98
N ILE A 415 9.36 10.18 18.86
CA ILE A 415 8.79 9.28 19.88
C ILE A 415 9.60 9.37 21.19
N ASP A 416 10.90 9.66 21.11
CA ASP A 416 11.73 9.89 22.30
C ASP A 416 11.45 11.24 22.97
N THR A 417 11.09 12.28 22.23
CA THR A 417 10.84 13.62 22.78
C THR A 417 9.38 13.88 23.19
N SER A 418 8.44 13.52 22.32
CA SER A 418 7.01 13.85 22.46
C SER A 418 6.08 12.64 22.30
N GLY A 419 6.64 11.42 22.24
CA GLY A 419 5.87 10.19 22.10
C GLY A 419 5.22 10.03 20.73
N VAL A 420 4.36 9.02 20.61
CA VAL A 420 3.61 8.75 19.37
C VAL A 420 2.66 9.92 19.05
N HIS A 421 2.23 10.67 20.06
CA HIS A 421 1.28 11.78 19.91
C HIS A 421 1.94 12.99 19.23
N GLY A 422 3.12 13.40 19.68
CA GLY A 422 3.85 14.47 19.00
C GLY A 422 4.30 14.08 17.58
N MET A 423 4.52 12.78 17.33
CA MET A 423 4.69 12.28 15.96
C MET A 423 3.41 12.47 15.12
N ALA A 424 2.22 12.21 15.68
CA ALA A 424 0.94 12.46 15.02
C ALA A 424 0.77 13.93 14.63
N GLU A 425 1.13 14.87 15.50
CA GLU A 425 1.06 16.31 15.24
C GLU A 425 1.98 16.75 14.08
N VAL A 426 3.23 16.27 14.07
CA VAL A 426 4.17 16.56 12.97
C VAL A 426 3.65 15.99 11.64
N VAL A 427 3.05 14.81 11.68
CA VAL A 427 2.45 14.16 10.51
C VAL A 427 1.18 14.91 10.03
N ALA A 428 0.37 15.42 10.96
CA ALA A 428 -0.75 16.30 10.65
C ALA A 428 -0.29 17.62 10.01
N ALA A 429 0.82 18.19 10.47
CA ALA A 429 1.44 19.36 9.83
C ALA A 429 1.97 19.03 8.43
N CYS A 430 2.57 17.85 8.23
CA CYS A 430 3.02 17.40 6.91
C CYS A 430 1.85 17.33 5.91
N THR A 431 0.72 16.74 6.30
CA THR A 431 -0.48 16.69 5.43
C THR A 431 -1.08 18.07 5.17
N PHE A 432 -0.99 19.00 6.13
CA PHE A 432 -1.34 20.40 5.92
C PHE A 432 -0.42 21.08 4.89
N VAL A 433 0.88 20.80 4.92
CA VAL A 433 1.81 21.28 3.87
C VAL A 433 1.40 20.71 2.50
N SER A 434 1.03 19.43 2.41
CA SER A 434 0.50 18.86 1.17
C SER A 434 -0.78 19.54 0.69
N LEU A 435 -1.65 20.01 1.59
CA LEU A 435 -2.82 20.83 1.26
C LEU A 435 -2.39 22.15 0.62
N LEU A 436 -1.44 22.87 1.24
CA LEU A 436 -0.93 24.14 0.69
C LEU A 436 -0.32 23.95 -0.71
N LEU A 437 0.46 22.89 -0.91
CA LEU A 437 1.02 22.54 -2.21
C LEU A 437 -0.07 22.22 -3.24
N ALA A 438 -1.15 21.53 -2.84
CA ALA A 438 -2.28 21.24 -3.71
C ALA A 438 -3.02 22.51 -4.18
N LEU A 439 -3.12 23.52 -3.32
CA LEU A 439 -3.74 24.81 -3.66
C LEU A 439 -2.91 25.57 -4.70
N VAL A 440 -1.57 25.55 -4.55
CA VAL A 440 -0.62 26.18 -5.46
C VAL A 440 -0.53 25.43 -6.80
N PHE A 441 -0.69 24.10 -6.79
CA PHE A 441 -0.61 23.28 -8.00
C PHE A 441 -1.58 23.76 -9.08
N LYS A 442 -1.11 23.97 -10.31
CA LYS A 442 -1.93 24.35 -11.46
C LYS A 442 -1.79 23.26 -12.53
N PRO A 443 -2.86 22.52 -12.88
CA PRO A 443 -2.79 21.48 -13.92
C PRO A 443 -2.28 22.01 -15.28
N SER A 444 -2.38 23.32 -15.52
CA SER A 444 -1.92 24.00 -16.72
C SER A 444 -0.39 24.08 -16.90
N TYR A 445 0.42 23.56 -15.96
CA TYR A 445 1.89 23.55 -16.10
C TYR A 445 2.41 22.72 -17.30
N TYR A 446 1.54 22.01 -18.02
CA TYR A 446 1.88 21.35 -19.29
C TYR A 446 0.85 21.59 -20.41
N ARG A 447 0.32 22.83 -20.55
CA ARG A 447 0.00 23.31 -21.91
C ARG A 447 1.27 23.97 -22.43
N ARG A 448 1.77 23.51 -23.59
CA ARG A 448 2.98 24.01 -24.27
C ARG A 448 3.16 25.53 -24.05
N PRO A 449 4.40 26.05 -23.89
CA PRO A 449 4.62 27.45 -24.24
C PRO A 449 4.10 27.60 -25.69
N ALA A 450 3.21 28.58 -25.90
CA ALA A 450 2.86 28.97 -27.25
C ALA A 450 4.17 29.18 -28.00
N ALA A 451 4.36 28.44 -29.09
CA ALA A 451 5.48 28.67 -29.98
C ALA A 451 5.41 30.14 -30.40
N PHE A 452 6.42 30.91 -30.01
CA PHE A 452 6.73 32.18 -30.62
C PHE A 452 7.78 31.95 -31.70
#